data_AF-A0A958J621-F1
#
_entry.id   AF-A0A958J621-F1
#
_cell.length_a   1.000
_cell.length_b   1.000
_cell.length_c   1.000
_cell.angle_alpha   90.00
_cell.angle_beta   90.00
_cell.angle_gamma   90.00
#
_symmetry.space_group_name_H-M   'P 1'
#
loop_
_entity.id
_entity.type
_entity.pdbx_description
1 polymer ?
#
loop_
_entity_poly.entity_id
_entity_poly.type
_entity_poly.pdbx_seq_one_letter_code
_entity_poly.pdbx_strand_id
1 'polypeptide(L)'
;LPLAAYAAALAAGILMASAFENWEQSIITEVYGLNTFFVGAILLLTAYWHRQTAPEERMRYFVLICYAIGLTLSNHTTSLMFIPVLFGFGLIADRAFFLRLRHILLGLGALLAGLLPYLYLPLASRRDPLMDWGNPETLTNFLRTVARHQYNLDDPQTLAKFSAQIGAYG
;
A
#
# COMPACT_ATOMS: atom_id res chain seq x y z
N LEU A 1 -12.97 23.54 22.06
CA LEU A 1 -12.85 22.93 20.72
C LEU A 1 -11.60 22.07 20.54
N PRO A 2 -10.36 22.50 20.86
CA PRO A 2 -9.17 21.66 20.63
C PRO A 2 -9.08 20.45 21.57
N LEU A 3 -9.51 20.58 22.84
CA LEU A 3 -9.43 19.50 23.83
C LEU A 3 -10.23 18.25 23.43
N ALA A 4 -11.44 18.43 22.89
CA ALA A 4 -12.27 17.32 22.43
C ALA A 4 -11.63 16.59 21.23
N ALA A 5 -11.01 17.33 20.31
CA ALA A 5 -10.30 16.73 19.17
C ALA A 5 -9.06 15.95 19.63
N TYR A 6 -8.29 16.50 20.59
CA TYR A 6 -7.15 15.78 21.17
C TYR A 6 -7.57 14.55 21.96
N ALA A 7 -8.66 14.64 22.74
CA ALA A 7 -9.21 13.50 23.46
C ALA A 7 -9.68 12.40 22.50
N ALA A 8 -10.36 12.77 21.40
CA ALA A 8 -10.78 11.83 20.37
C ALA A 8 -9.59 11.17 19.65
N ALA A 9 -8.55 11.94 19.29
CA ALA A 9 -7.35 11.41 18.66
C ALA A 9 -6.58 10.46 19.60
N LEU A 10 -6.46 10.82 20.87
CA LEU A 10 -5.84 9.96 21.88
C LEU A 10 -6.65 8.67 22.10
N ALA A 11 -7.97 8.78 22.23
CA ALA A 11 -8.85 7.63 22.36
C ALA A 11 -8.75 6.70 21.15
N ALA A 12 -8.78 7.26 19.93
CA ALA A 12 -8.61 6.48 18.70
C ALA A 12 -7.25 5.77 18.64
N GLY A 13 -6.16 6.46 19.03
CA GLY A 13 -4.83 5.87 19.09
C GLY A 13 -4.72 4.73 20.10
N ILE A 14 -5.28 4.90 21.30
CA ILE A 14 -5.31 3.86 22.33
C ILE A 14 -6.14 2.67 21.86
N LEU A 15 -7.36 2.90 21.36
CA LEU A 15 -8.24 1.84 20.87
C LEU A 15 -7.58 1.04 19.74
N MET A 16 -6.92 1.72 18.80
CA MET A 16 -6.18 1.06 17.72
C MET A 16 -5.03 0.21 18.28
N ALA A 17 -4.24 0.75 19.21
CA ALA A 17 -3.09 0.04 19.77
C ALA A 17 -3.49 -1.14 20.67
N SER A 18 -4.61 -1.05 21.40
CA SER A 18 -5.08 -2.10 22.31
C SER A 18 -6.04 -3.09 21.66
N ALA A 19 -6.44 -2.89 20.40
CA ALA A 19 -7.25 -3.85 19.67
C ALA A 19 -6.51 -5.19 19.59
N PHE A 20 -7.23 -6.29 19.86
CA PHE A 20 -6.63 -7.62 19.98
C PHE A 20 -5.81 -7.99 18.75
N GLU A 21 -6.34 -7.77 17.55
CA GLU A 21 -5.69 -8.10 16.28
C GLU A 21 -4.41 -7.28 16.07
N ASN A 22 -4.43 -5.99 16.39
CA ASN A 22 -3.23 -5.16 16.26
C ASN A 22 -2.15 -5.52 17.28
N TRP A 23 -2.56 -5.85 18.52
CA TRP A 23 -1.63 -6.31 19.55
C TRP A 23 -1.00 -7.65 19.15
N GLU A 24 -1.81 -8.63 18.78
CA GLU A 24 -1.36 -9.95 18.32
C GLU A 24 -0.35 -9.82 17.17
N GLN A 25 -0.69 -9.01 16.16
CA GLN A 25 0.16 -8.78 15.00
C GLN A 25 1.45 -8.00 15.31
N SER A 26 1.52 -7.35 16.47
CA SER A 26 2.73 -6.63 16.93
C SER A 26 3.72 -7.53 17.68
N ILE A 27 3.28 -8.68 18.19
CA ILE A 27 4.11 -9.60 19.00
C ILE A 27 4.51 -10.87 18.24
N ILE A 28 4.08 -11.03 16.99
CA ILE A 28 4.45 -12.13 16.10
C ILE A 28 5.25 -11.58 14.92
N THR A 29 6.19 -12.37 14.39
CA THR A 29 6.97 -12.01 13.19
C THR A 29 6.15 -12.24 11.92
N GLU A 30 5.14 -11.40 11.69
CA GLU A 30 4.33 -11.37 10.47
C GLU A 30 4.42 -10.02 9.75
N VAL A 31 3.97 -10.00 8.49
CA VAL A 31 4.04 -8.83 7.60
C VAL A 31 2.98 -7.76 7.89
N TYR A 32 1.95 -8.09 8.69
CA TYR A 32 0.79 -7.23 8.88
C TYR A 32 1.08 -6.04 9.79
N GLY A 33 1.87 -6.21 10.86
CA GLY A 33 2.27 -5.10 11.73
C GLY A 33 2.97 -3.97 10.96
N LEU A 34 3.94 -4.33 10.10
CA LEU A 34 4.62 -3.38 9.22
C LEU A 34 3.67 -2.79 8.15
N ASN A 35 2.72 -3.59 7.64
CA ASN A 35 1.72 -3.09 6.70
C ASN A 35 0.82 -2.01 7.33
N THR A 36 0.32 -2.25 8.54
CA THR A 36 -0.52 -1.32 9.31
C THR A 36 0.22 -0.01 9.57
N PHE A 37 1.51 -0.06 9.91
CA PHE A 37 2.35 1.13 10.04
C PHE A 37 2.37 1.95 8.74
N PHE A 38 2.66 1.32 7.61
CA PHE A 38 2.72 2.05 6.34
C PHE A 38 1.37 2.63 5.92
N VAL A 39 0.27 1.91 6.12
CA VAL A 39 -1.09 2.41 5.85
C VAL A 39 -1.38 3.65 6.70
N GLY A 40 -1.09 3.58 8.01
CA GLY A 40 -1.23 4.73 8.90
C GLY A 40 -0.38 5.92 8.47
N ALA A 41 0.87 5.69 8.06
CA ALA A 41 1.75 6.73 7.55
C ALA A 41 1.22 7.37 6.26
N ILE A 42 0.69 6.58 5.31
CA ILE A 42 0.09 7.09 4.06
C ILE A 42 -1.11 7.97 4.37
N LEU A 43 -2.00 7.55 5.28
CA LEU A 43 -3.18 8.33 5.68
C LEU A 43 -2.77 9.65 6.33
N LEU A 44 -1.78 9.61 7.23
CA LEU A 44 -1.25 10.81 7.88
C LEU A 44 -0.62 11.78 6.88
N LEU A 45 0.22 11.28 5.97
CA LEU A 45 0.84 12.08 4.90
C LEU A 45 -0.22 12.68 3.97
N THR A 46 -1.29 11.93 3.67
CA THR A 46 -2.42 12.41 2.86
C THR A 46 -3.17 13.55 3.57
N ALA A 47 -3.38 13.45 4.88
CA ALA A 47 -3.96 14.51 5.68
C ALA A 47 -3.08 15.78 5.68
N TYR A 48 -1.75 15.63 5.80
CA TYR A 48 -0.83 16.76 5.69
C TYR A 48 -0.79 17.37 4.28
N TRP A 49 -0.76 16.53 3.25
CA TRP A 49 -0.85 16.97 1.86
C TRP A 49 -2.09 17.84 1.61
N HIS A 50 -3.25 17.42 2.13
CA HIS A 50 -4.51 18.13 1.93
C HIS A 50 -4.55 19.49 2.63
N ARG A 51 -3.87 19.63 3.77
CA ARG A 51 -3.83 20.89 4.55
C ARG A 51 -2.81 21.90 4.01
N GLN A 52 -1.93 21.47 3.10
CA GLN A 52 -0.81 22.28 2.67
C GLN A 52 -1.20 23.28 1.59
N THR A 53 -0.92 24.56 1.82
CA THR A 53 -1.16 25.64 0.84
C THR A 53 0.08 25.95 0.00
N ALA A 54 1.28 25.77 0.54
CA ALA A 54 2.52 26.00 -0.21
C ALA A 54 2.75 24.91 -1.28
N PRO A 55 2.95 25.26 -2.57
CA PRO A 55 3.11 24.28 -3.63
C PRO A 55 4.27 23.28 -3.44
N GLU A 56 5.38 23.73 -2.84
CA GLU A 56 6.57 22.91 -2.64
C GLU A 56 6.35 21.81 -1.60
N GLU A 57 5.82 22.18 -0.43
CA GLU A 57 5.47 21.21 0.62
C GLU A 57 4.36 20.27 0.13
N ARG A 58 3.39 20.78 -0.64
CA ARG A 58 2.34 19.94 -1.22
C ARG A 58 2.92 18.90 -2.20
N MET A 59 3.90 19.29 -3.00
CA MET A 59 4.65 18.35 -3.84
C MET A 59 5.44 17.34 -3.00
N ARG A 60 6.11 17.79 -1.92
CA ARG A 60 6.89 16.92 -1.03
C ARG A 60 6.02 15.82 -0.44
N TYR A 61 4.87 16.15 0.14
CA TYR A 61 3.96 15.14 0.69
C TYR A 61 3.42 14.21 -0.39
N PHE A 62 3.09 14.73 -1.59
CA PHE A 62 2.66 13.89 -2.71
C PHE A 62 3.73 12.85 -3.10
N VAL A 63 4.99 13.27 -3.23
CA VAL A 63 6.13 12.37 -3.51
C VAL A 63 6.32 11.35 -2.39
N LEU A 64 6.24 11.77 -1.13
CA LEU A 64 6.34 10.87 0.03
C LEU A 64 5.21 9.83 0.06
N ILE A 65 3.98 10.23 -0.28
CA ILE A 65 2.83 9.33 -0.38
C ILE A 65 3.07 8.28 -1.48
N CYS A 66 3.47 8.71 -2.68
CA CYS A 66 3.76 7.78 -3.78
C CYS A 66 4.89 6.80 -3.43
N TYR A 67 5.96 7.28 -2.79
CA TYR A 67 7.05 6.44 -2.31
C TYR A 67 6.57 5.44 -1.25
N ALA A 68 5.79 5.89 -0.26
CA ALA A 68 5.24 5.03 0.79
C ALA A 68 4.28 3.98 0.22
N ILE A 69 3.49 4.31 -0.81
CA ILE A 69 2.68 3.31 -1.54
C ILE A 69 3.58 2.24 -2.14
N GLY A 70 4.66 2.60 -2.83
CA GLY A 70 5.62 1.62 -3.38
C GLY A 70 6.24 0.71 -2.31
N LEU A 71 6.65 1.27 -1.17
CA LEU A 71 7.16 0.48 -0.05
C LEU A 71 6.11 -0.48 0.51
N THR A 72 4.88 0.00 0.70
CA THR A 72 3.77 -0.81 1.19
C THR A 72 3.49 -1.98 0.26
N LEU A 73 3.51 -1.75 -1.07
CA LEU A 73 3.31 -2.80 -2.06
C LEU A 73 4.39 -3.88 -1.99
N SER A 74 5.65 -3.47 -1.75
CA SER A 74 6.76 -4.40 -1.54
C SER A 74 6.61 -5.24 -0.28
N ASN A 75 5.82 -4.79 0.69
CA ASN A 75 5.50 -5.54 1.92
C ASN A 75 4.27 -6.44 1.76
N HIS A 76 3.15 -5.89 1.26
CA HIS A 76 1.90 -6.62 1.13
C HIS A 76 1.04 -6.11 -0.03
N THR A 77 0.65 -7.02 -0.94
CA THR A 77 -0.03 -6.65 -2.18
C THR A 77 -1.47 -6.17 -1.98
N THR A 78 -2.13 -6.51 -0.88
CA THR A 78 -3.50 -6.03 -0.58
C THR A 78 -3.58 -4.50 -0.52
N SER A 79 -2.46 -3.83 -0.23
CA SER A 79 -2.42 -2.37 -0.20
C SER A 79 -2.63 -1.71 -1.57
N LEU A 80 -2.64 -2.47 -2.67
CA LEU A 80 -3.13 -2.01 -3.98
C LEU A 80 -4.53 -1.39 -3.90
N MET A 81 -5.38 -1.86 -2.98
CA MET A 81 -6.74 -1.35 -2.78
C MET A 81 -6.78 0.13 -2.37
N PHE A 82 -5.71 0.66 -1.77
CA PHE A 82 -5.65 2.08 -1.38
C PHE A 82 -5.42 3.02 -2.57
N ILE A 83 -4.79 2.53 -3.65
CA ILE A 83 -4.46 3.36 -4.82
C ILE A 83 -5.70 4.04 -5.42
N PRO A 84 -6.78 3.32 -5.79
CA PRO A 84 -7.96 3.97 -6.38
C PRO A 84 -8.63 4.95 -5.41
N VAL A 85 -8.64 4.67 -4.11
CA VAL A 85 -9.25 5.54 -3.09
C VAL A 85 -8.46 6.84 -2.96
N LEU A 86 -7.15 6.75 -2.78
CA LEU A 86 -6.28 7.93 -2.62
C LEU A 86 -6.17 8.75 -3.91
N PHE A 87 -6.12 8.08 -5.06
CA PHE A 87 -6.12 8.74 -6.35
C PHE A 87 -7.45 9.46 -6.62
N GLY A 88 -8.58 8.81 -6.36
CA GLY A 88 -9.92 9.40 -6.47
C GLY A 88 -10.08 10.61 -5.54
N PHE A 89 -9.70 10.48 -4.27
CA PHE A 89 -9.67 11.59 -3.33
C PHE A 89 -8.80 12.75 -3.84
N GLY A 90 -7.60 12.45 -4.32
CA GLY A 90 -6.68 13.43 -4.88
C GLY A 90 -7.24 14.19 -6.08
N LEU A 91 -7.88 13.48 -7.01
CA LEU A 91 -8.54 14.08 -8.19
C LEU A 91 -9.71 14.99 -7.81
N ILE A 92 -10.51 14.61 -6.81
CA ILE A 92 -11.59 15.45 -6.28
C ILE A 92 -11.03 16.69 -5.60
N ALA A 93 -9.95 16.55 -4.82
CA ALA A 93 -9.33 17.64 -4.11
C ALA A 93 -8.64 18.65 -5.04
N ASP A 94 -7.92 18.19 -6.06
CA ASP A 94 -7.27 19.06 -7.04
C ASP A 94 -6.92 18.31 -8.35
N ARG A 95 -7.87 18.33 -9.26
CA ARG A 95 -7.72 17.69 -10.58
C ARG A 95 -6.54 18.23 -11.38
N ALA A 96 -6.26 19.54 -11.32
CA ALA A 96 -5.20 20.15 -12.12
C ALA A 96 -3.80 19.75 -11.62
N PHE A 97 -3.63 19.58 -10.30
CA PHE A 97 -2.43 19.04 -9.69
C PHE A 97 -2.15 17.62 -10.19
N PHE A 98 -3.13 16.71 -10.08
CA PHE A 98 -2.95 15.29 -10.40
C PHE A 98 -2.83 14.98 -11.90
N LEU A 99 -3.42 15.80 -12.77
CA LEU A 99 -3.32 15.61 -14.23
C LEU A 99 -2.09 16.27 -14.86
N ARG A 100 -1.31 17.04 -14.11
CA ARG A 100 -0.09 17.66 -14.65
C ARG A 100 1.01 16.61 -14.78
N LEU A 101 1.53 16.45 -16.00
CA LEU A 101 2.54 15.46 -16.37
C LEU A 101 3.74 15.43 -15.41
N ARG A 102 4.26 16.60 -14.99
CA ARG A 102 5.36 16.67 -14.02
C ARG A 102 5.05 15.94 -12.71
N HIS A 103 3.85 16.13 -12.13
CA HIS A 103 3.47 15.45 -10.89
C HIS A 103 3.33 13.95 -11.15
N ILE A 104 2.73 13.55 -12.27
CA ILE A 104 2.61 12.14 -12.64
C ILE A 104 4.00 11.47 -12.72
N LEU A 105 4.96 12.10 -13.40
CA LEU A 105 6.32 11.57 -13.53
C LEU A 105 7.05 11.50 -12.19
N LEU A 106 6.94 12.53 -11.34
CA LEU A 106 7.54 12.53 -10.01
C LEU A 106 6.92 11.48 -9.09
N GLY A 107 5.59 11.35 -9.11
CA GLY A 107 4.85 10.36 -8.34
C GLY A 107 5.19 8.94 -8.80
N LEU A 108 5.23 8.70 -10.12
CA LEU A 108 5.63 7.41 -10.67
C LEU A 108 7.08 7.07 -10.31
N GLY A 109 8.01 8.02 -10.45
CA GLY A 109 9.41 7.83 -10.06
C GLY A 109 9.55 7.48 -8.57
N ALA A 110 8.82 8.18 -7.70
CA ALA A 110 8.80 7.91 -6.26
C ALA A 110 8.20 6.54 -5.93
N LEU A 111 7.10 6.15 -6.58
CA LEU A 111 6.49 4.84 -6.43
C LEU A 111 7.46 3.73 -6.85
N LEU A 112 8.11 3.88 -8.02
CA LEU A 112 9.11 2.93 -8.49
C LEU A 112 10.32 2.84 -7.54
N ALA A 113 10.75 3.97 -6.97
CA ALA A 113 11.78 3.97 -5.94
C ALA A 113 11.34 3.20 -4.68
N GLY A 114 10.07 3.30 -4.28
CA GLY A 114 9.50 2.51 -3.19
C GLY A 114 9.41 1.01 -3.49
N LEU A 115 9.39 0.61 -4.77
CA LEU A 115 9.40 -0.79 -5.21
C LEU A 115 10.78 -1.43 -5.26
N LEU A 116 11.86 -0.66 -5.02
CA LEU A 116 13.23 -1.19 -5.03
C LEU A 116 13.47 -2.38 -4.09
N PRO A 117 12.80 -2.54 -2.93
CA PRO A 117 12.95 -3.75 -2.12
C PRO A 117 12.64 -5.05 -2.87
N TYR A 118 11.80 -5.04 -3.92
CA TYR A 118 11.58 -6.22 -4.75
C TYR A 118 12.85 -6.72 -5.45
N LEU A 119 13.84 -5.86 -5.71
CA LEU A 119 15.12 -6.26 -6.29
C LEU A 119 15.92 -7.19 -5.37
N TYR A 120 15.56 -7.29 -4.10
CA TYR A 120 16.09 -8.30 -3.20
C TYR A 120 15.77 -9.72 -3.68
N LEU A 121 14.59 -9.95 -4.27
CA LEU A 121 14.14 -11.29 -4.70
C LEU A 121 15.10 -11.95 -5.72
N PRO A 122 15.42 -11.35 -6.88
CA PRO A 122 16.37 -11.94 -7.82
C PRO A 122 17.77 -12.10 -7.22
N LEU A 123 18.19 -11.19 -6.33
CA LEU A 123 19.50 -11.27 -5.68
C LEU A 123 19.58 -12.42 -4.66
N ALA A 124 18.48 -12.70 -3.97
CA ALA A 124 18.38 -13.79 -3.01
C ALA A 124 18.27 -15.15 -3.70
N SER A 125 17.48 -15.23 -4.77
CA SER A 125 17.26 -16.44 -5.57
C SER A 125 18.57 -16.95 -6.20
N ARG A 126 19.42 -16.04 -6.71
CA ARG A 126 20.78 -16.35 -7.24
C ARG A 126 21.76 -17.00 -6.27
N ARG A 127 21.43 -17.11 -4.99
CA ARG A 127 22.23 -17.85 -4.01
C ARG A 127 21.88 -19.33 -3.97
N ASP A 128 20.99 -19.78 -4.86
CA ASP A 128 20.47 -21.14 -4.94
C ASP A 128 20.00 -21.67 -3.57
N PRO A 129 19.08 -20.97 -2.87
CA PRO A 129 18.59 -21.44 -1.58
C PRO A 129 17.76 -22.72 -1.76
N LEU A 130 17.72 -23.56 -0.71
CA LEU A 130 16.92 -24.80 -0.71
C LEU A 130 15.43 -24.56 -1.01
N MET A 131 14.91 -23.38 -0.69
CA MET A 131 13.53 -22.97 -0.94
C MET A 131 13.53 -21.69 -1.78
N ASP A 132 13.19 -21.81 -3.05
CA ASP A 132 13.15 -20.71 -4.01
C ASP A 132 11.80 -20.63 -4.74
N TRP A 133 10.84 -19.97 -4.08
CA TRP A 133 9.45 -19.94 -4.57
C TRP A 133 9.33 -19.07 -5.83
N GLY A 134 9.15 -19.73 -6.98
CA GLY A 134 8.98 -19.08 -8.29
C GLY A 134 10.26 -18.76 -9.04
N ASN A 135 11.43 -18.93 -8.41
CA ASN A 135 12.74 -18.67 -8.99
C ASN A 135 12.79 -17.32 -9.76
N PRO A 136 12.75 -16.18 -9.05
CA PRO A 136 12.69 -14.85 -9.65
C PRO A 136 14.03 -14.35 -10.22
N GLU A 137 14.98 -15.21 -10.61
CA GLU A 137 16.29 -14.78 -11.14
C GLU A 137 16.20 -14.11 -12.51
N THR A 138 15.29 -14.62 -13.34
CA THR A 138 15.04 -14.10 -14.69
C THR A 138 13.98 -13.02 -14.65
N LEU A 139 14.03 -12.06 -15.59
CA LEU A 139 13.03 -11.00 -15.68
C LEU A 139 11.61 -11.57 -15.78
N THR A 140 11.42 -12.62 -16.56
CA THR A 140 10.11 -13.28 -16.73
C THR A 140 9.58 -13.82 -15.41
N ASN A 141 10.40 -14.56 -14.66
CA ASN A 141 9.95 -15.15 -13.40
C ASN A 141 9.79 -14.09 -12.31
N PHE A 142 10.69 -13.10 -12.25
CA PHE A 142 10.54 -11.94 -11.38
C PHE A 142 9.19 -11.25 -11.58
N LEU A 143 8.83 -10.96 -12.84
CA LEU A 143 7.53 -10.35 -13.16
C LEU A 143 6.36 -11.27 -12.81
N ARG A 144 6.48 -12.59 -13.00
CA ARG A 144 5.45 -13.55 -12.58
C ARG A 144 5.27 -13.58 -11.06
N THR A 145 6.36 -13.51 -10.30
CA THR A 145 6.34 -13.47 -8.82
C THR A 145 5.69 -12.16 -8.34
N VAL A 146 6.10 -11.01 -8.88
CA VAL A 146 5.52 -9.70 -8.54
C VAL A 146 4.04 -9.63 -8.93
N ALA A 147 3.68 -10.14 -10.11
CA ALA A 147 2.29 -10.23 -10.57
C ALA A 147 1.49 -11.32 -9.85
N ARG A 148 2.11 -12.06 -8.93
CA ARG A 148 1.48 -13.14 -8.16
C ARG A 148 0.85 -14.22 -9.04
N HIS A 149 1.41 -14.49 -10.21
CA HIS A 149 0.88 -15.44 -11.19
C HIS A 149 0.69 -16.85 -10.62
N GLN A 150 1.49 -17.23 -9.63
CA GLN A 150 1.42 -18.52 -8.95
C GLN A 150 0.14 -18.72 -8.13
N TYR A 151 -0.58 -17.64 -7.83
CA TYR A 151 -1.84 -17.65 -7.09
C TYR A 151 -3.05 -17.48 -8.01
N ASN A 152 -2.85 -17.53 -9.33
CA ASN A 152 -3.97 -17.53 -10.26
C ASN A 152 -4.83 -18.77 -9.99
N LEU A 153 -6.13 -18.54 -9.80
CA LEU A 153 -7.09 -19.61 -9.63
C LEU A 153 -7.38 -20.21 -11.01
N ASP A 154 -7.32 -21.53 -11.11
CA ASP A 154 -7.69 -22.26 -12.32
C ASP A 154 -9.17 -22.09 -12.66
N ASP A 155 -9.98 -21.73 -11.66
CA ASP A 155 -11.42 -21.59 -11.79
C ASP A 155 -11.84 -20.12 -12.04
N PRO A 156 -12.49 -19.81 -13.18
CA PRO A 156 -12.85 -18.45 -13.53
C PRO A 156 -13.82 -17.84 -12.50
N GLN A 157 -13.46 -16.67 -12.01
CA GLN A 157 -14.27 -15.86 -11.12
C GLN A 157 -15.37 -15.18 -11.94
N THR A 158 -16.61 -15.67 -11.82
CA THR A 158 -17.78 -15.14 -12.55
C THR A 158 -18.72 -14.40 -11.61
N LEU A 159 -19.51 -13.47 -12.16
CA LEU A 159 -20.53 -12.74 -11.39
C LEU A 159 -21.55 -13.70 -10.74
N ALA A 160 -21.86 -14.82 -11.39
CA ALA A 160 -22.75 -15.84 -10.84
C ALA A 160 -22.17 -16.46 -9.56
N LYS A 161 -20.88 -16.84 -9.56
CA LYS A 161 -20.21 -17.38 -8.37
C LYS A 161 -20.12 -16.33 -7.26
N PHE A 162 -19.77 -15.09 -7.62
CA PHE A 162 -19.75 -13.98 -6.68
C PHE A 162 -21.13 -13.77 -6.02
N SER A 163 -22.21 -13.76 -6.80
CA SER A 163 -23.56 -13.63 -6.25
C SER A 163 -23.96 -14.81 -5.36
N ALA A 164 -23.55 -16.04 -5.71
CA ALA A 164 -23.80 -17.22 -4.90
C ALA A 164 -23.02 -17.17 -3.57
N GLN A 165 -21.78 -16.68 -3.58
CA GLN A 165 -20.97 -16.48 -2.39
C GLN A 165 -21.57 -15.42 -1.46
N ILE A 166 -22.03 -14.29 -1.99
CA ILE A 166 -22.76 -13.29 -1.20
C ILE A 166 -24.00 -13.91 -0.56
N GLY A 167 -24.78 -14.69 -1.31
CA GLY A 167 -25.97 -15.35 -0.74
C GLY A 167 -25.67 -16.45 0.28
N ALA A 168 -24.49 -17.09 0.19
CA ALA A 168 -24.09 -18.16 1.11
C ALA A 168 -23.40 -17.65 2.38
N TYR A 169 -22.72 -16.49 2.31
CA TYR A 169 -21.86 -15.97 3.38
C TYR A 169 -22.21 -14.55 3.86
N GLY A 170 -23.13 -13.84 3.19
CA GLY A 170 -23.62 -12.51 3.56
C GLY A 170 -24.91 -12.58 4.35
#